data_AF-A0A961NKD6-F1
#
_entry.id   AF-A0A961NKD6-F1
#
_cell.length_a   1.000
_cell.length_b   1.000
_cell.length_c   1.000
_cell.angle_alpha   90.00
_cell.angle_beta   90.00
_cell.angle_gamma   90.00
#
_symmetry.space_group_name_H-M   'P 1'
#
loop_
_entity.id
_entity.type
_entity.pdbx_description
1 polymer ?
#
loop_
_entity_poly.entity_id
_entity_poly.type
_entity_poly.pdbx_seq_one_letter_code
_entity_poly.pdbx_strand_id
1 'polypeptide(L)'
;MQNSLFESHIDVDALLTEISDAQLTFLKFLAPNDIGLTGSHQDGIYLPTDCWELFLDAPGPKGENKSEEVYLDWGDGRSDAYFKWYGKSKSEYRLTRVRSYFAQYEERYVGA
;
A
#
# COMPACT_ATOMS: atom_id res chain seq x y z
N MET A 1 7.70 -3.86 -36.17
CA MET A 1 7.29 -2.87 -35.17
C MET A 1 6.90 -3.67 -33.94
N GLN A 2 7.80 -3.76 -32.96
CA GLN A 2 7.63 -4.61 -31.78
C GLN A 2 6.98 -3.72 -30.71
N ASN A 3 5.70 -3.93 -30.43
CA ASN A 3 5.02 -3.25 -29.34
C ASN A 3 5.52 -3.86 -28.03
N SER A 4 6.60 -3.31 -27.48
CA SER A 4 6.96 -3.54 -26.08
C SER A 4 6.01 -2.70 -25.22
N LEU A 5 5.00 -3.35 -24.64
CA LEU A 5 4.02 -2.71 -23.75
C LEU A 5 4.61 -2.35 -22.37
N PHE A 6 5.88 -2.66 -22.11
CA PHE A 6 6.55 -2.45 -20.83
C PHE A 6 8.02 -2.02 -21.03
N GLU A 7 8.24 -0.84 -21.60
CA GLU A 7 9.53 -0.14 -21.43
C GLU A 7 9.53 0.57 -20.07
N SER A 8 9.65 -0.21 -19.01
CA SER A 8 10.22 0.28 -17.76
C SER A 8 11.36 -0.67 -17.42
N HIS A 9 12.59 -0.21 -17.60
CA HIS A 9 13.76 -0.91 -17.06
C HIS A 9 13.69 -0.76 -15.54
N ILE A 10 12.96 -1.66 -14.87
CA ILE A 10 13.12 -1.84 -13.44
C ILE A 10 14.55 -2.34 -13.26
N ASP A 11 15.34 -1.60 -12.49
CA ASP A 11 16.64 -2.06 -12.06
C ASP A 11 16.42 -3.16 -11.02
N VAL A 12 16.49 -4.41 -11.49
CA VAL A 12 16.23 -5.59 -10.65
C VAL A 12 17.26 -5.70 -9.54
N ASP A 13 18.51 -5.33 -9.78
CA ASP A 13 19.57 -5.42 -8.77
C ASP A 13 19.38 -4.38 -7.67
N ALA A 14 18.98 -3.16 -8.04
CA ALA A 14 18.60 -2.13 -7.07
C ALA A 14 17.40 -2.58 -6.22
N LEU A 15 16.35 -3.13 -6.85
CA LEU A 15 15.17 -3.63 -6.14
C LEU A 15 15.51 -4.78 -5.17
N LEU A 16 16.36 -5.72 -5.60
CA LEU A 16 16.80 -6.82 -4.74
C LEU A 16 17.60 -6.32 -3.54
N THR A 17 18.41 -5.27 -3.72
CA THR A 17 19.16 -4.63 -2.64
C THR A 17 18.21 -3.99 -1.64
N GLU A 18 17.24 -3.19 -2.10
CA GLU A 18 16.25 -2.55 -1.22
C GLU A 18 15.44 -3.57 -0.42
N ILE A 19 14.99 -4.66 -1.05
CA ILE A 19 14.26 -5.74 -0.38
C ILE A 19 15.16 -6.44 0.65
N SER A 20 16.44 -6.66 0.34
CA SER A 20 17.37 -7.35 1.23
C SER A 20 17.75 -6.52 2.46
N ASP A 21 17.77 -5.20 2.32
CA ASP A 21 18.10 -4.26 3.40
C ASP A 21 16.87 -3.89 4.26
N ALA A 22 15.66 -4.15 3.75
CA ALA A 22 14.42 -3.88 4.48
C ALA A 22 14.24 -4.82 5.68
N GLN A 23 13.73 -4.28 6.80
CA GLN A 23 13.38 -5.09 7.97
C GLN A 23 12.23 -6.04 7.68
N LEU A 24 11.24 -5.57 6.93
CA LEU A 24 10.08 -6.32 6.48
C LEU A 24 9.71 -5.87 5.06
N THR A 25 9.24 -6.81 4.25
CA THR A 25 8.78 -6.52 2.89
C THR A 25 7.36 -7.04 2.71
N PHE A 26 6.52 -6.22 2.09
CA PHE A 26 5.17 -6.59 1.68
C PHE A 26 5.01 -6.31 0.19
N LEU A 27 4.64 -7.34 -0.57
CA LEU A 27 4.38 -7.26 -1.99
C LEU A 27 2.91 -7.54 -2.26
N LYS A 28 2.27 -6.69 -3.06
CA LYS A 28 0.85 -6.82 -3.40
C LYS A 28 0.55 -6.19 -4.74
N PHE A 29 -0.22 -6.92 -5.55
CA PHE A 29 -0.93 -6.35 -6.69
C PHE A 29 -2.06 -5.44 -6.21
N LEU A 30 -2.08 -4.19 -6.68
CA LEU A 30 -3.09 -3.23 -6.26
C LEU A 30 -4.44 -3.53 -6.90
N ALA A 31 -5.48 -3.69 -6.08
CA ALA A 31 -6.86 -3.80 -6.54
C ALA A 31 -7.43 -2.39 -6.84
N PRO A 32 -8.47 -2.26 -7.69
CA PRO A 32 -9.12 -0.97 -7.95
C PRO A 32 -9.58 -0.23 -6.69
N ASN A 33 -10.02 -0.99 -5.66
CA ASN A 33 -10.46 -0.44 -4.38
C ASN A 33 -9.30 0.13 -3.55
N ASP A 34 -8.10 -0.45 -3.65
CA ASP A 34 -6.95 -0.04 -2.84
C ASP A 34 -6.54 1.41 -3.14
N ILE A 35 -6.76 1.84 -4.38
CA ILE A 35 -6.46 3.18 -4.90
C ILE A 35 -7.72 4.03 -5.14
N GLY A 36 -8.88 3.59 -4.66
CA GLY A 36 -10.11 4.38 -4.66
C GLY A 36 -10.79 4.57 -6.02
N LEU A 37 -10.53 3.71 -7.01
CA LEU A 37 -11.08 3.85 -8.37
C LEU A 37 -12.55 3.44 -8.49
N THR A 38 -13.05 2.60 -7.59
CA THR A 38 -14.45 2.11 -7.66
C THR A 38 -15.48 3.07 -7.06
N GLY A 39 -15.04 4.19 -6.47
CA GLY A 39 -15.91 5.08 -5.72
C GLY A 39 -16.51 4.47 -4.45
N SER A 40 -16.08 3.26 -4.07
CA SER A 40 -16.54 2.61 -2.84
C SER A 40 -15.98 3.31 -1.60
N HIS A 41 -16.70 3.23 -0.48
CA HIS A 41 -16.25 3.76 0.82
C HIS A 41 -15.01 3.05 1.39
N GLN A 42 -14.50 2.01 0.72
CA GLN A 42 -13.33 1.23 1.13
C GLN A 42 -12.07 1.82 0.51
N ASP A 43 -11.68 3.01 0.97
CA ASP A 43 -10.50 3.72 0.47
C ASP A 43 -9.23 3.30 1.24
N GLY A 44 -8.17 2.98 0.50
CA GLY A 44 -6.86 2.59 1.01
C GLY A 44 -6.49 1.11 0.81
N ILE A 45 -5.17 0.87 0.71
CA ILE A 45 -4.57 -0.44 0.43
C ILE A 45 -4.88 -1.39 1.57
N TYR A 46 -5.61 -2.47 1.26
CA TYR A 46 -5.88 -3.55 2.20
C TYR A 46 -4.59 -4.30 2.56
N LEU A 47 -4.43 -4.56 3.86
CA LEU A 47 -3.35 -5.35 4.44
C LEU A 47 -3.95 -6.50 5.28
N PRO A 48 -3.51 -7.76 5.08
CA PRO A 48 -3.91 -8.90 5.90
C PRO A 48 -3.65 -8.68 7.39
N THR A 49 -4.39 -9.38 8.25
CA THR A 49 -4.25 -9.28 9.72
C THR A 49 -2.87 -9.66 10.23
N ASP A 50 -2.16 -10.50 9.49
CA ASP A 50 -0.83 -10.99 9.88
C ASP A 50 0.28 -9.98 9.56
N CYS A 51 -0.04 -8.90 8.82
CA CYS A 51 0.89 -7.83 8.46
C CYS A 51 0.98 -6.72 9.52
N TRP A 52 0.54 -6.97 10.75
CA TRP A 52 0.51 -5.97 11.82
C TRP A 52 1.91 -5.47 12.19
N GLU A 53 2.94 -6.33 12.10
CA GLU A 53 4.34 -6.02 12.39
C GLU A 53 4.93 -4.95 11.47
N LEU A 54 4.31 -4.68 10.31
CA LEU A 54 4.76 -3.62 9.42
C LEU A 54 4.65 -2.23 10.07
N PHE A 55 3.73 -2.04 11.03
CA PHE A 55 3.40 -0.71 11.54
C PHE A 55 3.00 -0.67 13.02
N LEU A 56 2.76 -1.80 13.68
CA LEU A 56 2.35 -1.88 15.08
C LEU A 56 3.25 -2.80 15.89
N ASP A 57 3.38 -2.50 17.18
CA ASP A 57 4.09 -3.35 18.14
C ASP A 57 3.27 -4.59 18.59
N ALA A 58 1.97 -4.62 18.28
CA ALA A 58 1.09 -5.73 18.61
C ALA A 58 -0.11 -5.83 17.63
N PRO A 59 -0.71 -7.02 17.50
CA PRO A 59 -1.95 -7.19 16.74
C PRO A 59 -3.07 -6.25 17.22
N GLY A 60 -3.88 -5.81 16.26
CA GLY A 60 -5.02 -4.93 16.45
C GLY A 60 -6.09 -5.61 17.30
N PRO A 61 -6.54 -4.99 18.41
CA PRO A 61 -7.53 -5.58 19.28
C PRO A 61 -8.92 -5.56 18.64
N LYS A 62 -9.66 -6.67 18.77
CA LYS A 62 -11.06 -6.74 18.32
C LYS A 62 -11.91 -5.75 19.12
N GLY A 63 -12.83 -5.07 18.44
CA GLY A 63 -13.76 -4.11 19.06
C GLY A 63 -13.24 -2.67 19.13
N GLU A 64 -12.03 -2.41 18.65
CA GLU A 64 -11.43 -1.07 18.63
C GLU A 64 -10.90 -0.72 17.25
N ASN A 65 -10.94 0.56 16.91
CA ASN A 65 -10.22 1.08 15.75
C ASN A 65 -8.94 1.74 16.25
N LYS A 66 -7.84 1.54 15.53
CA LYS A 66 -6.58 2.24 15.79
C LYS A 66 -6.09 2.91 14.52
N SER A 67 -5.30 3.96 14.67
CA SER A 67 -4.65 4.61 13.55
C SER A 67 -3.32 5.20 13.98
N GLU A 68 -2.28 4.96 13.18
CA GLU A 68 -0.98 5.58 13.32
C GLU A 68 -0.68 6.38 12.05
N GLU A 69 -0.14 7.58 12.21
CA GLU A 69 0.33 8.40 11.10
C GLU A 69 1.70 7.89 10.66
N VAL A 70 1.87 7.72 9.35
CA VAL A 70 3.10 7.21 8.74
C VAL A 70 3.47 8.05 7.53
N TYR A 71 4.74 8.04 7.15
CA TYR A 71 5.22 8.69 5.95
C TYR A 71 5.58 7.64 4.91
N LEU A 72 5.12 7.85 3.68
CA LEU A 72 5.50 7.03 2.54
C LEU A 72 6.59 7.76 1.76
N ASP A 73 7.68 7.04 1.51
CA ASP A 73 8.74 7.46 0.61
C ASP A 73 8.57 6.72 -0.72
N TRP A 74 8.39 7.47 -1.79
CA TRP A 74 8.13 6.95 -3.12
C TRP A 74 9.39 6.95 -4.00
N GLY A 75 10.53 7.37 -3.46
CA GLY A 75 11.77 7.60 -4.21
C GLY A 75 11.79 8.92 -4.99
N ASP A 76 10.64 9.35 -5.52
CA ASP A 76 10.45 10.62 -6.22
C ASP A 76 9.72 11.70 -5.39
N GLY A 77 9.27 11.35 -4.19
CA GLY A 77 8.55 12.25 -3.30
C GLY A 77 8.10 11.58 -2.01
N ARG A 78 7.42 12.36 -1.15
CA ARG A 78 6.86 11.88 0.12
C ARG A 78 5.41 12.26 0.28
N SER A 79 4.65 11.41 0.98
CA SER A 79 3.28 11.72 1.36
C SER A 79 2.94 11.19 2.75
N ASP A 80 2.11 11.93 3.47
CA ASP A 80 1.54 11.47 4.74
C ASP A 80 0.44 10.44 4.47
N ALA A 81 0.45 9.37 5.24
CA ALA A 81 -0.53 8.30 5.20
C ALA A 81 -0.97 7.90 6.60
N TYR A 82 -2.01 7.08 6.68
CA TYR A 82 -2.41 6.45 7.94
C TYR A 82 -2.48 4.96 7.79
N PHE A 83 -1.78 4.24 8.66
CA PHE A 83 -2.05 2.84 8.91
C PHE A 83 -3.24 2.73 9.87
N LYS A 84 -4.30 2.05 9.46
CA LYS A 84 -5.56 1.95 10.21
C LYS A 84 -5.92 0.51 10.48
N TRP A 85 -6.25 0.21 11.72
CA TRP A 85 -6.92 -1.02 12.15
C TRP A 85 -8.42 -0.77 12.29
N TYR A 86 -9.23 -1.57 11.61
CA TYR A 86 -10.70 -1.46 11.65
C TYR A 86 -11.38 -2.51 12.52
N GLY A 87 -10.89 -2.77 13.74
CA GLY A 87 -11.36 -3.86 14.61
C GLY A 87 -12.81 -3.78 15.12
N LYS A 88 -13.50 -2.63 14.99
CA LYS A 88 -14.91 -2.49 15.40
C LYS A 88 -15.89 -3.16 14.45
N SER A 89 -15.72 -2.88 13.15
CA SER A 89 -16.65 -3.31 12.11
C SER A 89 -16.06 -4.41 11.23
N LYS A 90 -14.74 -4.54 11.24
CA LYS A 90 -13.96 -5.43 10.38
C LYS A 90 -12.80 -6.01 11.20
N SER A 91 -12.02 -6.88 10.59
CA SER A 91 -10.77 -7.34 11.20
C SER A 91 -9.72 -7.24 10.10
N GLU A 92 -9.43 -6.00 9.72
CA GLU A 92 -8.53 -5.67 8.61
C GLU A 92 -7.72 -4.42 8.91
N TYR A 93 -6.54 -4.37 8.30
CA TYR A 93 -5.72 -3.18 8.25
C TYR A 93 -5.83 -2.50 6.89
N ARG A 94 -5.62 -1.18 6.87
CA ARG A 94 -5.47 -0.42 5.65
C ARG A 94 -4.39 0.64 5.76
N LEU A 95 -3.67 0.84 4.68
CA LEU A 95 -2.89 2.05 4.45
C LEU A 95 -3.74 3.06 3.66
N THR A 96 -4.08 4.17 4.29
CA THR A 96 -5.04 5.16 3.75
C THR A 96 -4.36 6.49 3.44
N ARG A 97 -5.05 7.38 2.70
CA ARG A 97 -4.53 8.64 2.13
C ARG A 97 -3.47 8.48 1.02
N VAL A 98 -3.39 7.30 0.41
CA VAL A 98 -2.47 7.04 -0.70
C VAL A 98 -3.02 7.48 -2.07
N ARG A 99 -4.33 7.76 -2.15
CA ARG A 99 -5.01 8.05 -3.42
C ARG A 99 -4.45 9.25 -4.17
N SER A 100 -4.04 10.31 -3.47
CA SER A 100 -3.47 11.49 -4.13
C SER A 100 -2.19 11.17 -4.89
N TYR A 101 -1.37 10.24 -4.37
CA TYR A 101 -0.20 9.76 -5.08
C TYR A 101 -0.60 8.95 -6.33
N PHE A 102 -1.57 8.04 -6.22
CA PHE A 102 -2.01 7.24 -7.37
C PHE A 102 -2.81 8.02 -8.42
N ALA A 103 -3.41 9.15 -8.05
CA ALA A 103 -4.22 9.97 -8.96
C ALA A 103 -3.43 10.51 -10.16
N GLN A 104 -2.10 10.73 -10.01
CA GLN A 104 -1.24 11.19 -11.09
C GLN A 104 -0.88 10.12 -12.11
N TYR A 105 -1.27 8.86 -11.88
CA TYR A 105 -0.86 7.70 -12.67
C TYR A 105 -2.00 6.99 -13.42
N GLU A 106 -3.18 7.64 -13.55
CA GLU A 106 -4.32 7.29 -14.41
C GLU A 106 -4.50 5.79 -14.73
N GLU A 107 -5.27 5.06 -13.91
CA GLU A 107 -5.76 3.66 -14.13
C GLU A 107 -4.70 2.55 -14.39
N ARG A 108 -3.43 2.89 -14.67
CA ARG A 108 -2.38 1.98 -15.15
C ARG A 108 -1.90 0.95 -14.13
N TYR A 109 -2.15 1.18 -12.84
CA TYR A 109 -1.61 0.38 -11.73
C TYR A 109 -2.60 -0.62 -11.13
N VAL A 110 -3.82 -0.75 -11.69
CA VAL A 110 -4.72 -1.83 -11.30
C VAL A 110 -4.19 -3.17 -11.79
N GLY A 111 -3.89 -4.09 -10.86
CA GLY A 111 -3.37 -5.42 -11.18
C GLY A 111 -1.89 -5.46 -11.55
N ALA A 112 -1.17 -4.35 -11.40
CA ALA A 112 0.29 -4.25 -11.52
C ALA A 112 1.01 -4.59 -10.21
#